data_AF-A0A6A9S9D8-F1
#
_entry.id   AF-A0A6A9S9D8-F1
#
_cell.length_a   1.000
_cell.length_b   1.000
_cell.length_c   1.000
_cell.angle_alpha   90.00
_cell.angle_beta   90.00
_cell.angle_gamma   90.00
#
_symmetry.space_group_name_H-M   'P 1'
#
loop_
_entity.id
_entity.type
_entity.pdbx_description
1 polymer ?
#
loop_
_entity_poly.entity_id
_entity_poly.type
_entity_poly.pdbx_seq_one_letter_code
_entity_poly.pdbx_strand_id
1 'polypeptide(L)'
;MNRDGTNSHCSGSTEEPFVVEVKSSATDANGAVAELAEAEGKFLDYPSRQEAETHVAQLNKKGEVRVALQKVAQQDTTAADVYLIPQPERNVQTPVDSEADTWVFGVGANQYGAIGEALIKNPGNSPPALKNFIEQDLDQPEEELHISMVQNAAHSQYHDGRGRPRYKSWLPDCVLEVEKGYPGELLRKYWCEIKTGSSSFERNQTELMQQKASEPGITVLKIRVRLDDLPEQYSVRFQEVSPDTS
;
A
#
# COMPACT_ATOMS: atom_id res chain seq x y z
N MET A 1 -39.10 -34.35 -37.10
CA MET A 1 -40.10 -33.46 -36.46
C MET A 1 -39.67 -33.34 -35.00
N ASN A 2 -38.65 -32.55 -34.65
CA ASN A 2 -38.63 -31.09 -34.44
C ASN A 2 -39.80 -30.50 -33.63
N ARG A 3 -39.43 -29.97 -32.45
CA ARG A 3 -39.98 -28.84 -31.66
C ARG A 3 -41.24 -29.11 -30.82
N ASP A 4 -41.39 -28.64 -29.58
CA ASP A 4 -40.59 -27.75 -28.73
C ASP A 4 -40.90 -28.06 -27.25
N GLY A 5 -39.86 -28.14 -26.43
CA GLY A 5 -39.96 -28.13 -24.98
C GLY A 5 -40.00 -26.68 -24.49
N THR A 6 -41.10 -26.28 -23.87
CA THR A 6 -41.21 -25.03 -23.12
C THR A 6 -40.97 -25.31 -21.64
N ASN A 7 -39.70 -25.47 -21.26
CA ASN A 7 -39.30 -25.26 -19.87
C ASN A 7 -39.13 -23.77 -19.65
N SER A 8 -40.22 -23.12 -19.22
CA SER A 8 -40.17 -21.80 -18.62
C SER A 8 -39.47 -21.92 -17.26
N HIS A 9 -38.15 -21.81 -17.25
CA HIS A 9 -37.40 -21.49 -16.04
C HIS A 9 -37.60 -20.00 -15.77
N CYS A 10 -38.55 -19.68 -14.89
CA CYS A 10 -38.53 -18.43 -14.14
C CYS A 10 -37.27 -18.46 -13.26
N SER A 11 -36.18 -17.85 -13.75
CA SER A 11 -35.04 -17.48 -12.91
C SER A 11 -35.44 -16.26 -12.08
N GLY A 12 -36.11 -16.51 -10.95
CA GLY A 12 -36.12 -15.52 -9.87
C GLY A 12 -34.70 -15.45 -9.33
N SER A 13 -33.96 -14.41 -9.70
CA SER A 13 -32.73 -14.06 -9.00
C SER A 13 -33.13 -13.65 -7.58
N THR A 14 -33.06 -14.59 -6.64
CA THR A 14 -33.02 -14.25 -5.21
C THR A 14 -31.71 -13.54 -4.99
N GLU A 15 -31.71 -12.23 -5.14
CA GLU A 15 -30.60 -11.40 -4.68
C GLU A 15 -30.55 -11.52 -3.15
N GLU A 16 -29.42 -12.00 -2.64
CA GLU A 16 -29.23 -12.15 -1.21
C GLU A 16 -29.10 -10.77 -0.56
N PRO A 17 -29.72 -10.54 0.61
CA PRO A 17 -29.60 -9.28 1.34
C PRO A 17 -28.12 -8.99 1.62
N PHE A 18 -27.76 -7.72 1.55
CA PHE A 18 -26.37 -7.27 1.56
C PHE A 18 -26.16 -6.13 2.55
N VAL A 19 -25.31 -6.35 3.54
CA VAL A 19 -25.11 -5.44 4.67
C VAL A 19 -23.82 -4.66 4.52
N VAL A 20 -23.92 -3.33 4.59
CA VAL A 20 -22.78 -2.41 4.50
C VAL A 20 -22.56 -1.73 5.85
N GLU A 21 -21.38 -1.89 6.44
CA GLU A 21 -21.01 -1.14 7.65
C GLU A 21 -20.31 0.18 7.28
N VAL A 22 -20.87 1.30 7.71
CA VAL A 22 -20.31 2.64 7.56
C VAL A 22 -19.22 2.87 8.62
N LYS A 23 -17.97 3.05 8.17
CA LYS A 23 -16.87 3.39 9.07
C LYS A 23 -16.87 4.88 9.39
N SER A 24 -16.40 5.25 10.58
CA SER A 24 -16.28 6.66 11.00
C SER A 24 -15.41 7.47 10.03
N SER A 25 -14.37 6.85 9.47
CA SER A 25 -13.55 7.50 8.44
C SER A 25 -14.32 7.90 7.18
N ALA A 26 -15.45 7.24 6.87
CA ALA A 26 -16.30 7.63 5.75
C ALA A 26 -17.23 8.79 6.11
N THR A 27 -17.77 8.83 7.33
CA THR A 27 -18.58 9.95 7.82
C THR A 27 -17.75 11.21 8.01
N ASP A 28 -16.51 11.08 8.49
CA ASP A 28 -15.61 12.21 8.71
C ASP A 28 -15.18 12.86 7.38
N ALA A 29 -15.12 12.06 6.30
CA ALA A 29 -14.63 12.50 4.99
C ALA A 29 -15.73 12.91 4.01
N ASN A 30 -16.95 12.37 4.13
CA ASN A 30 -18.05 12.61 3.21
C ASN A 30 -19.33 12.99 3.98
N GLY A 31 -19.73 14.26 3.89
CA GLY A 31 -20.90 14.79 4.60
C GLY A 31 -22.22 14.09 4.22
N ALA A 32 -22.39 13.66 2.98
CA ALA A 32 -23.58 12.88 2.58
C ALA A 32 -23.62 11.49 3.22
N VAL A 33 -22.46 10.91 3.54
CA VAL A 33 -22.37 9.66 4.31
C VAL A 33 -22.61 9.91 5.80
N ALA A 34 -22.19 11.05 6.34
CA ALA A 34 -22.51 11.46 7.70
C ALA A 34 -24.02 11.61 7.92
N GLU A 35 -24.71 12.34 7.03
CA GLU A 35 -26.18 12.50 7.06
C GLU A 35 -26.90 11.14 6.97
N LEU A 36 -26.44 10.27 6.08
CA LEU A 36 -26.99 8.92 5.94
C LEU A 36 -26.80 8.08 7.22
N ALA A 37 -25.61 8.10 7.81
CA ALA A 37 -25.31 7.35 9.02
C ALA A 37 -26.06 7.89 10.25
N GLU A 38 -26.36 9.19 10.29
CA GLU A 38 -27.20 9.80 11.32
C GLU A 38 -28.67 9.37 11.18
N ALA A 39 -29.17 9.29 9.94
CA ALA A 39 -30.55 8.92 9.66
C ALA A 39 -30.83 7.41 9.81
N GLU A 40 -29.93 6.56 9.31
CA GLU A 40 -30.17 5.11 9.16
C GLU A 40 -29.24 4.24 10.03
N GLY A 41 -28.22 4.85 10.65
CA GLY A 41 -27.28 4.15 11.51
C GLY A 41 -26.03 3.64 10.77
N LYS A 42 -25.20 2.88 11.50
CA LYS A 42 -23.89 2.41 11.01
C LYS A 42 -23.93 1.16 10.14
N PHE A 43 -25.03 0.42 10.14
CA PHE A 43 -25.21 -0.76 9.32
C PHE A 43 -26.38 -0.49 8.39
N LEU A 44 -26.11 -0.52 7.09
CA LEU A 44 -27.09 -0.24 6.04
C LEU A 44 -27.45 -1.55 5.36
N ASP A 45 -28.73 -1.90 5.39
CA ASP A 45 -29.27 -3.10 4.77
C ASP A 45 -29.72 -2.79 3.33
N TYR A 46 -29.15 -3.50 2.37
CA TYR A 46 -29.56 -3.43 0.97
C TYR A 46 -30.22 -4.74 0.53
N PRO A 47 -31.20 -4.67 -0.38
CA PRO A 47 -31.76 -5.87 -1.00
C PRO A 47 -30.71 -6.69 -1.76
N SER A 48 -29.66 -6.02 -2.26
CA SER A 48 -28.56 -6.66 -2.97
C SER A 48 -27.31 -5.80 -3.01
N ARG A 49 -26.19 -6.44 -3.38
CA ARG A 49 -24.93 -5.75 -3.64
C ARG A 49 -25.06 -4.68 -4.72
N GLN A 50 -25.85 -4.93 -5.75
CA GLN A 50 -26.00 -3.99 -6.88
C GLN A 50 -26.74 -2.71 -6.46
N GLU A 51 -27.73 -2.84 -5.57
CA GLU A 51 -28.39 -1.69 -4.94
C GLU A 51 -27.42 -0.90 -4.06
N ALA A 52 -26.60 -1.58 -3.26
CA ALA A 52 -25.55 -0.92 -2.47
C ALA A 52 -24.56 -0.14 -3.35
N GLU A 53 -24.09 -0.73 -4.44
CA GLU A 53 -23.19 -0.08 -5.41
C GLU A 53 -23.86 1.13 -6.08
N THR A 54 -25.14 1.02 -6.41
CA THR A 54 -25.94 2.11 -6.99
C THR A 54 -26.11 3.27 -6.01
N HIS A 55 -26.40 2.97 -4.74
CA HIS A 55 -26.54 4.00 -3.71
C HIS A 55 -25.20 4.69 -3.42
N VAL A 56 -24.09 3.93 -3.37
CA VAL A 56 -22.74 4.51 -3.27
C VAL A 56 -22.41 5.43 -4.44
N ALA A 57 -22.83 5.10 -5.66
CA ALA A 57 -22.69 5.98 -6.80
C ALA A 57 -23.49 7.29 -6.65
N GLN A 58 -24.64 7.27 -5.96
CA GLN A 58 -25.41 8.48 -5.65
C GLN A 58 -24.76 9.32 -4.55
N LEU A 59 -24.24 8.69 -3.49
CA LEU A 59 -23.47 9.36 -2.44
C LEU A 59 -22.25 10.08 -3.01
N ASN A 60 -21.56 9.45 -3.95
CA ASN A 60 -20.42 10.03 -4.68
C ASN A 60 -20.79 11.22 -5.58
N LYS A 61 -22.06 11.41 -5.94
CA LYS A 61 -22.51 12.61 -6.67
C LYS A 61 -22.80 13.78 -5.74
N LYS A 62 -23.02 13.53 -4.45
CA LYS A 62 -23.42 14.52 -3.43
C LYS A 62 -22.25 14.94 -2.53
N GLY A 63 -21.35 14.01 -2.20
CA GLY A 63 -20.23 14.27 -1.29
C GLY A 63 -18.96 14.75 -1.99
N GLU A 64 -18.18 15.56 -1.28
CA GLU A 64 -16.92 16.14 -1.77
C GLU A 64 -15.81 15.08 -1.92
N VAL A 65 -15.70 14.15 -0.96
CA VAL A 65 -14.76 13.02 -1.02
C VAL A 65 -15.50 11.75 -1.43
N ARG A 66 -15.01 11.07 -2.46
CA ARG A 66 -15.62 9.81 -2.90
C ARG A 66 -15.48 8.73 -1.83
N VAL A 67 -16.41 7.78 -1.83
CA VAL A 67 -16.46 6.60 -0.96
C VAL A 67 -16.62 5.34 -1.80
N ALA A 68 -16.16 4.21 -1.27
CA ALA A 68 -16.18 2.91 -1.94
C ALA A 68 -16.52 1.78 -0.98
N LEU A 69 -17.06 0.70 -1.56
CA LEU A 69 -17.29 -0.55 -0.85
C LEU A 69 -15.99 -1.37 -0.81
N GLN A 70 -15.56 -1.71 0.40
CA GLN A 70 -14.40 -2.56 0.65
C GLN A 70 -14.86 -3.87 1.27
N LYS A 71 -14.39 -5.00 0.74
CA LYS A 71 -14.70 -6.31 1.34
C LYS A 71 -14.27 -6.36 2.80
N VAL A 72 -15.16 -6.85 3.66
CA VAL A 72 -14.82 -7.13 5.06
C VAL A 72 -13.63 -8.08 5.11
N ALA A 73 -12.68 -7.81 6.02
CA ALA A 73 -11.53 -8.67 6.18
C ALA A 73 -12.01 -10.09 6.55
N GLN A 74 -11.41 -11.14 5.98
CA GLN A 74 -11.83 -12.54 6.15
C GLN A 74 -11.91 -13.07 7.60
N GLN A 75 -11.57 -12.25 8.58
CA GLN A 75 -11.50 -12.59 10.00
C GLN A 75 -11.97 -11.44 10.89
N ASP A 76 -12.68 -10.47 10.31
CA ASP A 76 -13.62 -9.67 11.07
C ASP A 76 -14.88 -10.52 11.31
N THR A 77 -15.40 -10.43 12.53
CA THR A 77 -16.62 -11.10 13.00
C THR A 77 -17.87 -10.22 12.85
N THR A 78 -17.73 -9.04 12.24
CA THR A 78 -18.84 -8.15 11.90
C THR A 78 -19.89 -8.89 11.05
N ALA A 79 -21.15 -8.48 11.21
CA ALA A 79 -22.25 -9.02 10.42
C ALA A 79 -22.32 -8.42 9.00
N ALA A 80 -21.43 -7.47 8.67
CA ALA A 80 -21.40 -6.81 7.38
C ALA A 80 -20.70 -7.63 6.30
N ASP A 81 -21.17 -7.51 5.06
CA ASP A 81 -20.54 -8.09 3.88
C ASP A 81 -19.39 -7.22 3.37
N VAL A 82 -19.54 -5.90 3.50
CA VAL A 82 -18.54 -4.88 3.11
C VAL A 82 -18.54 -3.70 4.08
N TYR A 83 -17.45 -2.95 4.08
CA TYR A 83 -17.37 -1.62 4.68
C TYR A 83 -17.60 -0.54 3.63
N LEU A 84 -18.23 0.57 4.02
CA LEU A 84 -18.16 1.83 3.30
C LEU A 84 -17.00 2.66 3.86
N ILE A 85 -16.02 2.96 3.02
CA ILE A 85 -14.79 3.69 3.39
C ILE A 85 -14.54 4.87 2.43
N PRO A 86 -13.78 5.90 2.85
CA PRO A 86 -13.39 6.96 1.93
C PRO A 86 -12.44 6.42 0.85
N GLN A 87 -12.69 6.85 -0.38
CA GLN A 87 -11.86 6.67 -1.56
C GLN A 87 -11.38 8.06 -2.05
N PRO A 88 -10.48 8.72 -1.31
CA PRO A 88 -9.88 9.96 -1.78
C PRO A 88 -9.19 9.72 -3.13
N GLU A 89 -9.43 10.61 -4.10
CA GLU A 89 -8.74 10.57 -5.39
C GLU A 89 -7.26 10.93 -5.17
N ARG A 90 -6.44 9.90 -4.93
CA ARG A 90 -5.03 10.03 -4.52
C ARG A 90 -4.03 9.95 -5.67
N ASN A 91 -4.48 10.04 -6.91
CA ASN A 91 -3.64 10.10 -8.11
C ASN A 91 -3.86 11.43 -8.84
N VAL A 92 -3.55 12.55 -8.17
CA VAL A 92 -3.54 13.85 -8.82
C VAL A 92 -2.18 14.03 -9.51
N GLN A 93 -2.09 13.59 -10.76
CA GLN A 93 -0.90 13.81 -11.62
C GLN A 93 -0.87 15.24 -12.18
N THR A 94 -1.94 16.01 -11.96
CA THR A 94 -2.12 17.38 -12.42
C THR A 94 -1.87 18.33 -11.23
N PRO A 95 -1.16 19.45 -11.42
CA PRO A 95 -1.03 20.45 -10.38
C PRO A 95 -2.41 20.91 -9.89
N VAL A 96 -2.54 21.08 -8.57
CA VAL A 96 -3.72 21.67 -7.91
C VAL A 96 -3.80 23.16 -8.21
N ASP A 97 -2.65 23.80 -8.42
CA ASP A 97 -2.53 25.17 -8.88
C ASP A 97 -1.24 25.34 -9.71
N SER A 98 -1.26 26.24 -10.69
CA SER A 98 -0.10 26.58 -11.50
C SER A 98 -0.10 28.07 -11.82
N GLU A 99 0.83 28.82 -11.24
CA GLU A 99 1.06 30.23 -11.54
C GLU A 99 2.49 30.48 -12.02
N ALA A 100 2.63 31.18 -13.15
CA ALA A 100 3.86 31.63 -13.80
C ALA A 100 4.93 30.54 -14.06
N ASP A 101 5.67 30.13 -13.03
CA ASP A 101 6.80 29.20 -13.03
C ASP A 101 6.79 28.27 -11.80
N THR A 102 5.65 28.20 -11.11
CA THR A 102 5.45 27.46 -9.88
C THR A 102 4.27 26.51 -10.02
N TRP A 103 4.50 25.24 -9.73
CA TRP A 103 3.48 24.19 -9.78
C TRP A 103 3.24 23.65 -8.38
N VAL A 104 1.98 23.67 -7.95
CA VAL A 104 1.53 23.19 -6.65
C VAL A 104 0.91 21.81 -6.80
N PHE A 105 1.41 20.82 -6.08
CA PHE A 105 0.89 19.46 -6.10
C PHE A 105 0.37 19.07 -4.73
N GLY A 106 -0.79 18.39 -4.69
CA GLY A 106 -1.28 17.74 -3.48
C GLY A 106 -0.46 16.50 -3.14
N VAL A 107 -0.24 16.25 -1.86
CA VAL A 107 0.51 15.07 -1.39
C VAL A 107 -0.44 13.91 -1.09
N GLY A 108 -0.40 12.88 -1.94
CA GLY A 108 -1.15 11.63 -1.77
C GLY A 108 -0.36 10.55 -1.01
N ALA A 109 -1.05 9.51 -0.54
CA ALA A 109 -0.44 8.40 0.21
C ALA A 109 0.69 7.67 -0.55
N ASN A 110 0.65 7.68 -1.90
CA ASN A 110 1.71 7.12 -2.74
C ASN A 110 3.01 7.94 -2.65
N GLN A 111 2.93 9.26 -2.49
CA GLN A 111 4.10 10.11 -2.26
C GLN A 111 4.66 9.94 -0.85
N TYR A 112 3.82 9.74 0.18
CA TYR A 112 4.31 9.35 1.52
C TYR A 112 5.09 8.03 1.47
N GLY A 113 4.57 7.04 0.73
CA GLY A 113 5.26 5.78 0.46
C GLY A 113 6.62 6.02 -0.18
N ALA A 114 6.64 6.73 -1.31
CA ALA A 114 7.86 7.02 -2.08
C ALA A 114 8.91 7.83 -1.29
N ILE A 115 8.50 8.80 -0.47
CA ILE A 115 9.42 9.59 0.37
C ILE A 115 10.03 8.71 1.45
N GLY A 116 9.20 7.94 2.18
CA GLY A 116 9.72 7.04 3.20
C GLY A 116 10.64 5.97 2.62
N GLU A 117 10.30 5.46 1.43
CA GLU A 117 11.15 4.57 0.66
C GLU A 117 12.49 5.23 0.28
N ALA A 118 12.45 6.46 -0.26
CA ALA A 118 13.65 7.20 -0.66
C ALA A 118 14.60 7.52 0.51
N LEU A 119 14.06 7.83 1.70
CA LEU A 119 14.85 8.01 2.92
C LEU A 119 15.66 6.77 3.30
N ILE A 120 15.14 5.58 2.95
CA ILE A 120 15.78 4.30 3.23
C ILE A 120 16.60 3.78 2.04
N LYS A 121 16.22 4.08 0.80
CA LYS A 121 16.86 3.53 -0.42
C LYS A 121 17.89 4.47 -1.06
N ASN A 122 18.24 5.59 -0.41
CA ASN A 122 19.10 6.63 -0.99
C ASN A 122 20.41 6.05 -1.58
N PRO A 123 20.57 6.02 -2.91
CA PRO A 123 21.75 5.44 -3.53
C PRO A 123 22.92 6.41 -3.43
N GLY A 124 23.97 6.00 -2.73
CA GLY A 124 25.22 6.75 -2.62
C GLY A 124 25.76 6.89 -1.20
N ASN A 125 24.90 6.68 -0.19
CA ASN A 125 25.31 6.58 1.20
C ASN A 125 24.57 5.39 1.81
N SER A 126 25.27 4.50 2.51
CA SER A 126 24.63 3.48 3.35
C SER A 126 23.54 4.18 4.18
N PRO A 127 22.25 3.83 4.04
CA PRO A 127 21.17 4.63 4.60
C PRO A 127 21.37 4.73 6.11
N PRO A 128 21.48 5.93 6.70
CA PRO A 128 21.97 6.08 8.08
C PRO A 128 21.22 5.21 9.09
N ALA A 129 19.89 5.07 8.92
CA ALA A 129 19.06 4.21 9.76
C ALA A 129 19.40 2.71 9.62
N LEU A 130 19.57 2.22 8.39
CA LEU A 130 19.93 0.82 8.13
C LEU A 130 21.34 0.52 8.63
N LYS A 131 22.26 1.44 8.42
CA LYS A 131 23.64 1.34 8.88
C LYS A 131 23.72 1.22 10.41
N ASN A 132 23.08 2.13 11.14
CA ASN A 132 23.04 2.08 12.61
C ASN A 132 22.39 0.77 13.12
N PHE A 133 21.34 0.30 12.44
CA PHE A 133 20.73 -0.99 12.78
C PHE A 133 21.70 -2.16 12.58
N ILE A 134 22.42 -2.19 11.46
CA ILE A 134 23.34 -3.27 11.10
C ILE A 134 24.54 -3.32 12.07
N GLU A 135 25.10 -2.16 12.44
CA GLU A 135 26.18 -2.08 13.43
C GLU A 135 25.76 -2.71 14.77
N GLN A 136 24.54 -2.40 15.23
CA GLN A 136 23.98 -2.97 16.46
C GLN A 136 23.65 -4.46 16.34
N ASP A 137 23.11 -4.89 15.20
CA ASP A 137 22.73 -6.30 14.96
C ASP A 137 23.94 -7.22 14.85
N LEU A 138 25.04 -6.73 14.25
CA LEU A 138 26.27 -7.50 14.06
C LEU A 138 27.30 -7.33 15.18
N ASP A 139 27.13 -6.33 16.06
CA ASP A 139 28.10 -5.95 17.08
C ASP A 139 29.50 -5.73 16.46
N GLN A 140 29.54 -4.95 15.38
CA GLN A 140 30.76 -4.61 14.63
C GLN A 140 30.82 -3.10 14.39
N PRO A 141 32.01 -2.47 14.48
CA PRO A 141 32.16 -1.05 14.18
C PRO A 141 32.01 -0.78 12.68
N GLU A 142 31.54 0.41 12.32
CA GLU A 142 31.31 0.85 10.95
C GLU A 142 32.49 0.56 10.02
N GLU A 143 33.70 0.88 10.49
CA GLU A 143 34.90 0.87 9.67
C GLU A 143 35.29 -0.54 9.22
N GLU A 144 34.75 -1.56 9.89
CA GLU A 144 34.93 -2.97 9.53
C GLU A 144 33.86 -3.48 8.58
N LEU A 145 32.81 -2.70 8.30
CA LEU A 145 31.66 -3.14 7.51
C LEU A 145 31.58 -2.44 6.16
N HIS A 146 31.37 -3.23 5.11
CA HIS A 146 30.96 -2.73 3.80
C HIS A 146 29.50 -3.11 3.54
N ILE A 147 28.64 -2.11 3.36
CA ILE A 147 27.20 -2.31 3.12
C ILE A 147 26.89 -1.92 1.69
N SER A 148 26.47 -2.89 0.89
CA SER A 148 26.02 -2.67 -0.48
C SER A 148 24.52 -2.90 -0.62
N MET A 149 23.85 -2.06 -1.43
CA MET A 149 22.41 -2.18 -1.70
C MET A 149 22.20 -2.77 -3.09
N VAL A 150 21.51 -3.89 -3.14
CA VAL A 150 21.13 -4.58 -4.39
C VAL A 150 19.80 -4.00 -4.87
N GLN A 151 19.86 -3.15 -5.89
CA GLN A 151 18.68 -2.47 -6.46
C GLN A 151 17.76 -3.40 -7.27
N ASN A 152 18.26 -4.55 -7.72
CA ASN A 152 17.52 -5.53 -8.53
C ASN A 152 17.54 -6.91 -7.88
N ALA A 153 16.97 -7.02 -6.67
CA ALA A 153 16.89 -8.30 -5.98
C ALA A 153 16.05 -9.31 -6.75
N ALA A 154 16.52 -10.55 -6.87
CA ALA A 154 15.76 -11.62 -7.47
C ALA A 154 14.50 -11.94 -6.65
N HIS A 155 13.43 -12.37 -7.30
CA HIS A 155 12.19 -12.80 -6.65
C HIS A 155 12.47 -13.92 -5.64
N SER A 156 11.87 -13.88 -4.45
CA SER A 156 11.83 -15.07 -3.60
C SER A 156 10.91 -16.11 -4.25
N GLN A 157 11.46 -17.22 -4.73
CA GLN A 157 10.67 -18.28 -5.36
C GLN A 157 10.06 -19.20 -4.30
N TYR A 158 8.75 -19.41 -4.40
CA TYR A 158 8.02 -20.30 -3.52
C TYR A 158 8.03 -21.73 -4.06
N HIS A 159 8.40 -22.69 -3.21
CA HIS A 159 8.12 -24.11 -3.41
C HIS A 159 7.10 -24.58 -2.37
N ASP A 160 6.03 -25.26 -2.78
CA ASP A 160 5.14 -25.88 -1.80
C ASP A 160 5.85 -27.03 -1.05
N GLY A 161 5.24 -27.54 0.03
CA GLY A 161 5.73 -28.71 0.77
C GLY A 161 5.84 -30.01 -0.05
N ARG A 162 5.64 -29.94 -1.38
CA ARG A 162 5.85 -31.00 -2.37
C ARG A 162 6.83 -30.58 -3.48
N GLY A 163 7.57 -29.48 -3.29
CA GLY A 163 8.60 -28.98 -4.21
C GLY A 163 8.07 -28.27 -5.45
N ARG A 164 6.75 -28.07 -5.61
CA ARG A 164 6.19 -27.46 -6.83
C ARG A 164 6.28 -25.94 -6.75
N PRO A 165 6.79 -25.26 -7.78
CA PRO A 165 6.75 -23.81 -7.83
C PRO A 165 5.29 -23.35 -7.94
N ARG A 166 4.83 -22.53 -6.99
CA ARG A 166 3.63 -21.71 -7.21
C ARG A 166 4.08 -20.31 -7.54
N TYR A 167 3.34 -19.65 -8.44
CA TYR A 167 3.54 -18.27 -8.89
C TYR A 167 3.27 -17.21 -7.80
N LYS A 168 3.69 -17.44 -6.56
CA LYS A 168 3.67 -16.44 -5.49
C LYS A 168 5.11 -16.03 -5.23
N SER A 169 5.52 -14.91 -5.81
CA SER A 169 6.81 -14.29 -5.54
C SER A 169 6.62 -13.02 -4.73
N TRP A 170 7.39 -12.88 -3.65
CA TRP A 170 7.61 -11.59 -3.01
C TRP A 170 8.88 -10.97 -3.60
N LEU A 171 8.78 -9.70 -3.97
CA LEU A 171 9.92 -8.87 -4.37
C LEU A 171 10.16 -7.90 -3.21
N PRO A 172 11.33 -7.97 -2.53
CA PRO A 172 11.63 -7.03 -1.46
C PRO A 172 11.80 -5.63 -2.01
N ASP A 173 11.57 -4.64 -1.16
CA ASP A 173 11.82 -3.25 -1.46
C ASP A 173 13.31 -2.98 -1.73
N CYS A 174 14.19 -3.57 -0.93
CA CYS A 174 15.63 -3.59 -1.20
C CYS A 174 16.28 -4.79 -0.51
N VAL A 175 17.48 -5.15 -0.97
CA VAL A 175 18.34 -6.13 -0.31
C VAL A 175 19.67 -5.47 0.01
N LEU A 176 20.17 -5.68 1.23
CA LEU A 176 21.49 -5.26 1.65
C LEU A 176 22.40 -6.47 1.78
N GLU A 177 23.62 -6.36 1.29
CA GLU A 177 24.69 -7.32 1.53
C GLU A 177 25.77 -6.64 2.39
N VAL A 178 26.09 -7.27 3.53
CA VAL A 178 27.03 -6.73 4.50
C VAL A 178 28.26 -7.62 4.55
N GLU A 179 29.41 -7.05 4.22
CA GLU A 179 30.71 -7.73 4.19
C GLU A 179 31.62 -7.20 5.30
N LYS A 180 32.50 -8.06 5.82
CA LYS A 180 33.58 -7.66 6.74
C LYS A 180 34.84 -7.29 5.94
N GLY A 181 35.19 -6.01 5.94
CA GLY A 181 36.21 -5.43 5.04
C GLY A 181 35.72 -5.36 3.59
N TYR A 182 36.49 -4.71 2.71
CA TYR A 182 36.15 -4.64 1.28
C TYR A 182 37.37 -4.83 0.36
N PRO A 183 37.31 -5.78 -0.61
CA PRO A 183 36.35 -6.88 -0.70
C PRO A 183 36.48 -7.83 0.52
N GLY A 184 35.36 -8.35 1.03
CA GLY A 184 35.32 -9.03 2.33
C GLY A 184 34.52 -10.33 2.40
N GLU A 185 34.42 -10.91 3.59
CA GLU A 185 33.52 -12.04 3.88
C GLU A 185 32.09 -11.54 4.03
N LEU A 186 31.14 -12.11 3.30
CA LEU A 186 29.72 -11.81 3.47
C LEU A 186 29.23 -12.30 4.84
N LEU A 187 28.90 -11.35 5.72
CA LEU A 187 28.38 -11.62 7.06
C LEU A 187 26.88 -11.91 7.04
N ARG A 188 26.11 -11.11 6.29
CA ARG A 188 24.64 -11.16 6.33
C ARG A 188 24.00 -10.57 5.08
N LYS A 189 22.83 -11.09 4.72
CA LYS A 189 21.90 -10.43 3.78
C LYS A 189 20.65 -9.95 4.50
N TYR A 190 20.28 -8.69 4.32
CA TYR A 190 19.04 -8.13 4.83
C TYR A 190 18.03 -7.92 3.71
N TRP A 191 16.89 -8.61 3.76
CA TRP A 191 15.79 -8.46 2.82
C TRP A 191 14.75 -7.54 3.43
N CYS A 192 14.57 -6.35 2.86
CA CYS A 192 13.81 -5.29 3.48
C CYS A 192 12.46 -5.10 2.80
N GLU A 193 11.42 -4.87 3.60
CA GLU A 193 10.13 -4.34 3.17
C GLU A 193 9.88 -3.04 3.96
N ILE A 194 9.64 -1.94 3.25
CA ILE A 194 9.50 -0.60 3.79
C ILE A 194 8.04 -0.18 3.70
N LYS A 195 7.52 0.37 4.79
CA LYS A 195 6.16 0.91 4.87
C LYS A 195 6.19 2.29 5.51
N THR A 196 5.48 3.24 4.93
CA THR A 196 5.30 4.57 5.50
C THR A 196 3.92 4.69 6.14
N GLY A 197 3.85 5.29 7.33
CA GLY A 197 2.58 5.57 8.01
C GLY A 197 1.85 4.31 8.51
N SER A 198 0.51 4.32 8.41
CA SER A 198 -0.39 3.29 8.96
C SER A 198 -0.62 2.08 8.04
N SER A 199 0.06 2.01 6.89
CA SER A 199 -0.10 0.87 5.98
C SER A 199 0.27 -0.45 6.68
N SER A 200 -0.65 -1.41 6.62
CA SER A 200 -0.47 -2.76 7.15
C SER A 200 0.20 -3.66 6.12
N PHE A 201 0.91 -4.68 6.60
CA PHE A 201 1.42 -5.74 5.74
C PHE A 201 0.31 -6.75 5.48
N GLU A 202 0.16 -7.19 4.24
CA GLU A 202 -0.78 -8.26 3.92
C GLU A 202 -0.35 -9.58 4.57
N ARG A 203 -1.31 -10.43 4.98
CA ARG A 203 -1.01 -11.71 5.66
C ARG A 203 -0.20 -12.66 4.77
N ASN A 204 -0.56 -12.72 3.49
CA ASN A 204 0.18 -13.52 2.49
C ASN A 204 1.62 -13.01 2.28
N GLN A 205 1.85 -11.70 2.37
CA GLN A 205 3.19 -11.12 2.32
C GLN A 205 4.01 -11.52 3.56
N THR A 206 3.37 -11.54 4.74
CA THR A 206 4.03 -11.95 5.99
C THR A 206 4.48 -13.41 5.97
N GLU A 207 3.69 -14.32 5.42
CA GLU A 207 4.07 -15.74 5.30
C GLU A 207 5.30 -15.92 4.38
N LEU A 208 5.35 -15.20 3.25
CA LEU A 208 6.49 -15.24 2.32
C LEU A 208 7.76 -14.67 2.97
N MET A 209 7.62 -13.59 3.73
CA MET A 209 8.73 -13.01 4.50
C MET A 209 9.24 -13.98 5.58
N GLN A 210 8.34 -14.67 6.30
CA GLN A 210 8.72 -15.65 7.32
C GLN A 210 9.48 -16.84 6.72
N GLN A 211 9.04 -17.33 5.56
CA GLN A 211 9.75 -18.38 4.85
C GLN A 211 11.15 -17.91 4.42
N LYS A 212 11.26 -16.71 3.85
CA LYS A 212 12.56 -16.15 3.45
C LYS A 212 13.51 -15.98 4.64
N ALA A 213 12.98 -15.62 5.81
CA ALA A 213 13.73 -15.51 7.06
C ALA A 213 14.22 -16.86 7.62
N SER A 214 13.70 -17.99 7.13
CA SER A 214 14.18 -19.33 7.53
C SER A 214 15.44 -19.77 6.76
N GLU A 215 15.82 -19.04 5.70
CA GLU A 215 17.03 -19.34 4.93
C GLU A 215 18.30 -18.93 5.71
N PRO A 216 19.35 -19.78 5.76
CA PRO A 216 20.60 -19.45 6.46
C PRO A 216 21.25 -18.17 5.95
N GLY A 217 21.71 -17.31 6.88
CA GLY A 217 22.41 -16.06 6.56
C GLY A 217 21.51 -14.92 6.06
N ILE A 218 20.19 -15.11 6.06
CA ILE A 218 19.20 -14.10 5.68
C ILE A 218 18.46 -13.56 6.90
N THR A 219 18.38 -12.24 6.99
CA THR A 219 17.51 -11.53 7.93
C THR A 219 16.45 -10.79 7.13
N VAL A 220 15.18 -10.92 7.49
CA VAL A 220 14.09 -10.18 6.84
C VAL A 220 13.64 -9.03 7.73
N LEU A 221 13.71 -7.80 7.22
CA LEU A 221 13.37 -6.58 7.95
C LEU A 221 12.01 -6.03 7.51
N LYS A 222 11.17 -5.71 8.50
CA LYS A 222 9.98 -4.88 8.34
C LYS A 222 10.32 -3.48 8.84
N ILE A 223 10.54 -2.56 7.91
CA ILE A 223 10.95 -1.19 8.22
C ILE A 223 9.72 -0.31 8.16
N ARG A 224 9.41 0.36 9.28
CA ARG A 224 8.33 1.35 9.32
C ARG A 224 8.91 2.74 9.46
N VAL A 225 8.70 3.57 8.45
CA VAL A 225 9.05 4.99 8.47
C VAL A 225 7.84 5.77 8.98
N ARG A 226 8.02 6.46 10.10
CA ARG A 226 7.04 7.41 10.63
C ARG A 226 7.44 8.81 10.18
N LEU A 227 6.54 9.46 9.44
CA LEU A 227 6.65 10.86 9.08
C LEU A 227 5.52 11.54 9.85
N ASP A 228 5.89 12.31 10.87
CA ASP A 228 4.91 12.83 11.82
C ASP A 228 4.05 13.93 11.20
N ASP A 229 4.57 14.68 10.21
CA ASP A 229 3.81 15.62 9.37
C ASP A 229 4.54 15.86 8.01
N LEU A 230 3.84 15.71 6.89
CA LEU A 230 4.26 16.27 5.59
C LEU A 230 3.27 17.36 5.17
N PRO A 231 3.72 18.39 4.43
CA PRO A 231 2.80 19.44 3.99
C PRO A 231 1.73 18.85 3.07
N GLU A 232 0.50 19.36 3.14
CA GLU A 232 -0.62 18.93 2.28
C GLU A 232 -0.34 19.20 0.80
N GLN A 233 0.50 20.20 0.54
CA GLN A 233 0.92 20.62 -0.79
C GLN A 233 2.40 20.95 -0.81
N TYR A 234 3.04 20.78 -1.97
CA TYR A 234 4.38 21.32 -2.22
C TYR A 234 4.42 22.09 -3.53
N SER A 235 5.26 23.12 -3.57
CA SER A 235 5.51 23.94 -4.75
C SER A 235 6.88 23.62 -5.33
N VAL A 236 6.96 23.43 -6.63
CA VAL A 236 8.24 23.30 -7.35
C VAL A 236 8.38 24.48 -8.30
N ARG A 237 9.57 25.11 -8.27
CA ARG A 237 9.96 26.17 -9.19
C ARG A 237 11.17 25.71 -10.00
N PHE A 238 11.11 25.93 -11.31
CA PHE A 238 12.23 25.67 -12.20
C PHE A 238 12.81 26.99 -12.69
N GLN A 239 14.13 27.17 -12.55
CA GLN A 239 14.84 28.34 -13.08
C GLN A 239 15.92 27.86 -14.04
N GLU A 240 15.87 28.37 -15.27
CA GLU A 240 16.93 28.17 -16.26
C GLU A 240 18.08 29.15 -16.00
N VAL A 241 19.31 28.64 -16.02
CA VAL A 241 20.53 29.45 -15.92
C VAL A 241 21.18 29.46 -17.29
N SER A 242 21.27 30.64 -17.91
CA SER A 242 22.04 30.82 -19.14
C SER A 242 23.52 31.03 -18.81
N PRO A 243 24.45 30.54 -19.65
CA PRO A 243 25.88 30.79 -19.46
C PRO A 243 26.19 32.29 -19.55
N ASP A 244 27.05 32.79 -18.65
CA ASP A 244 27.58 34.14 -18.73
C ASP A 244 28.35 34.31 -20.04
N THR A 245 27.77 35.01 -21.01
CA THR A 245 28.53 35.57 -22.13
C THR A 245 29.23 36.83 -21.64
N SER A 246 30.31 36.64 -20.88
CA SER A 246 31.32 37.67 -20.59
C SER A 246 32.63 37.36 -21.31
#